data_AF-A0AAP8J2D2-F1
#
_entry.id   AF-A0AAP8J2D2-F1
#
_cell.length_a   1.000
_cell.length_b   1.000
_cell.length_c   1.000
_cell.angle_alpha   90.00
_cell.angle_beta   90.00
_cell.angle_gamma   90.00
#
_symmetry.space_group_name_H-M   'P 1'
#
loop_
_entity.id
_entity.type
_entity.pdbx_description
1 polymer ?
#
loop_
_entity_poly.entity_id
_entity_poly.type
_entity_poly.pdbx_seq_one_letter_code
_entity_poly.pdbx_strand_id
1 'polypeptide(L)' 'MALAVVTVMIDSARQLIKNLDKLHTTKLGRDRIRHNLSLINGDIIDYCKKKILNLQAIIKRKGKNWYVKIAAITITIHDK' A
#
# COMPACT_ATOMS: atom_id res chain seq x y z
N MET A 1 19.60 -22.44 6.93
CA MET A 1 18.29 -22.10 7.52
C MET A 1 17.88 -20.65 7.20
N ALA A 2 17.40 -20.38 5.98
CA ALA A 2 16.85 -19.05 5.65
C ALA A 2 15.58 -19.11 4.78
N LEU A 3 15.04 -20.30 4.52
CA LEU A 3 13.91 -20.49 3.59
C LEU A 3 12.54 -20.57 4.28
N ALA A 4 12.46 -20.51 5.60
CA ALA A 4 11.20 -20.69 6.34
C ALA A 4 10.54 -19.39 6.84
N VAL A 5 11.28 -18.27 6.91
CA VAL A 5 10.77 -17.03 7.53
C VAL A 5 9.98 -16.15 6.54
N VAL A 6 10.20 -16.31 5.23
CA VAL A 6 9.52 -15.49 4.21
C VAL A 6 8.07 -15.92 3.99
N THR A 7 7.72 -17.18 4.23
CA THR A 7 6.43 -17.76 3.80
C THR A 7 5.24 -17.37 4.70
N VAL A 8 5.47 -16.98 5.96
CA VAL A 8 4.41 -16.82 6.98
C VAL A 8 3.75 -15.42 6.97
N MET A 9 4.37 -14.40 6.38
CA MET A 9 3.79 -13.04 6.32
C MET A 9 2.81 -12.81 5.16
N ILE A 10 2.58 -13.82 4.30
CA ILE A 10 2.11 -13.58 2.93
C ILE A 10 0.57 -13.73 2.76
N ASP A 11 -0.16 -14.42 3.64
CA ASP A 11 -1.57 -14.75 3.34
C ASP A 11 -2.52 -13.54 3.29
N SER A 12 -2.38 -12.62 4.24
CA SER A 12 -3.19 -11.40 4.25
C SER A 12 -2.77 -10.45 3.11
N ALA A 13 -1.46 -10.19 2.97
CA ALA A 13 -0.96 -9.28 1.95
C ALA A 13 -1.28 -9.73 0.52
N ARG A 14 -1.37 -11.06 0.26
CA ARG A 14 -1.83 -11.59 -1.04
C ARG A 14 -3.20 -11.05 -1.44
N GLN A 15 -4.15 -10.87 -0.51
CA GLN A 15 -5.48 -10.36 -0.84
C GLN A 15 -5.43 -8.92 -1.36
N LEU A 16 -4.64 -8.07 -0.70
CA LEU A 16 -4.42 -6.69 -1.14
C LEU A 16 -3.76 -6.66 -2.52
N ILE A 17 -2.71 -7.46 -2.72
CA ILE A 17 -1.95 -7.51 -3.99
C ILE A 17 -2.85 -8.01 -5.13
N LYS A 18 -3.68 -9.03 -4.90
CA LYS A 18 -4.62 -9.58 -5.90
C LYS A 18 -5.69 -8.58 -6.35
N ASN A 19 -6.02 -7.58 -5.53
CA ASN A 19 -7.03 -6.57 -5.84
C ASN A 19 -6.40 -5.19 -6.12
N LEU A 20 -5.10 -5.14 -6.40
CA LEU A 20 -4.38 -3.88 -6.56
C LEU A 20 -4.85 -3.08 -7.78
N ASP A 21 -5.38 -3.75 -8.80
CA ASP A 21 -6.05 -3.18 -9.97
C ASP A 21 -7.29 -2.35 -9.60
N LYS A 22 -8.00 -2.73 -8.53
CA LYS A 22 -9.19 -2.03 -8.03
C LYS A 22 -8.87 -0.83 -7.14
N LEU A 23 -7.58 -0.57 -6.87
CA LEU A 23 -7.16 0.55 -6.05
C LEU A 23 -7.57 1.86 -6.71
N HIS A 24 -8.42 2.61 -6.02
CA HIS A 24 -8.89 3.91 -6.44
C HIS A 24 -8.86 4.87 -5.26
N THR A 25 -8.96 6.15 -5.55
CA THR A 25 -9.11 7.20 -4.55
C THR A 25 -10.06 8.27 -5.05
N THR A 26 -10.69 8.99 -4.13
CA THR A 26 -11.46 10.20 -4.44
C THR A 26 -10.54 11.35 -4.83
N LYS A 27 -11.09 12.42 -5.42
CA LYS A 27 -10.35 13.65 -5.73
C LYS A 27 -9.65 14.22 -4.49
N LEU A 28 -10.39 14.38 -3.40
CA LEU A 28 -9.85 14.83 -2.11
C LEU A 28 -8.76 13.90 -1.57
N GLY A 29 -8.92 12.58 -1.75
CA GLY A 29 -7.89 11.61 -1.38
C GLY A 29 -6.60 11.79 -2.19
N ARG A 30 -6.70 12.07 -3.50
CA ARG A 30 -5.52 12.39 -4.33
C ARG A 30 -4.81 13.65 -3.83
N ASP A 31 -5.57 14.70 -3.54
CA ASP A 31 -5.01 15.99 -3.13
C ASP A 31 -4.29 15.87 -1.77
N ARG A 32 -4.88 15.13 -0.82
CA ARG A 32 -4.23 14.82 0.46
C ARG A 32 -2.93 14.03 0.28
N ILE A 33 -2.93 13.02 -0.59
CA ILE A 33 -1.73 12.22 -0.85
C ILE A 33 -0.64 13.09 -1.49
N ARG A 34 -0.99 13.93 -2.47
CA ARG A 34 -0.05 14.86 -3.09
C ARG A 34 0.58 15.81 -2.09
N HIS A 35 -0.25 16.44 -1.26
CA HIS A 35 0.21 17.39 -0.26
C HIS A 35 1.15 16.72 0.75
N ASN A 36 0.73 15.60 1.35
CA ASN A 36 1.52 14.92 2.38
C ASN A 36 2.86 14.38 1.87
N LEU A 37 2.92 14.01 0.59
CA LEU A 37 4.13 13.46 -0.03
C LEU A 37 4.88 14.48 -0.89
N SER A 38 4.42 15.74 -0.93
CA SER A 38 4.95 16.79 -1.80
C SER A 38 5.09 16.35 -3.27
N LEU A 39 4.13 15.57 -3.77
CA LEU A 39 4.12 15.08 -5.15
C LEU A 39 3.48 16.13 -6.05
N ILE A 40 4.30 16.73 -6.92
CA ILE A 40 3.87 17.80 -7.84
C ILE A 40 3.14 17.19 -9.04
N ASN A 41 3.67 16.11 -9.61
CA ASN A 41 3.19 15.49 -10.84
C ASN A 41 3.06 13.96 -10.71
N GLY A 42 2.35 13.35 -11.66
CA GLY A 42 2.25 11.90 -11.82
C GLY A 42 0.94 11.29 -11.33
N ASP A 43 0.75 10.03 -11.71
CA ASP A 43 -0.39 9.24 -11.28
C ASP A 43 -0.18 8.75 -9.83
N ILE A 44 -1.04 9.24 -8.94
CA ILE A 44 -1.02 8.93 -7.52
C ILE A 44 -1.35 7.46 -7.23
N ILE A 45 -2.24 6.86 -8.03
CA ILE A 45 -2.57 5.44 -7.88
C ILE A 45 -1.35 4.61 -8.22
N ASP A 46 -0.69 4.88 -9.34
CA ASP A 46 0.51 4.14 -9.74
C ASP A 46 1.67 4.34 -8.75
N TYR A 47 1.81 5.55 -8.20
CA TYR A 47 2.75 5.79 -7.11
C TYR A 47 2.47 4.87 -5.91
N CYS A 48 1.21 4.83 -5.45
CA CYS A 48 0.81 3.97 -4.35
C CYS A 48 1.03 2.49 -4.67
N LYS A 49 0.68 2.02 -5.88
CA LYS A 49 0.93 0.64 -6.33
C LYS A 49 2.41 0.26 -6.24
N LYS A 50 3.30 1.14 -6.71
CA LYS A 50 4.76 0.92 -6.62
C LYS A 50 5.26 0.82 -5.18
N LYS A 51 4.67 1.58 -4.24
CA LYS A 51 4.99 1.48 -2.82
C LYS A 51 4.47 0.19 -2.18
N ILE A 52 3.28 -0.26 -2.58
CA ILE A 52 2.67 -1.52 -2.10
C ILE A 52 3.47 -2.74 -2.58
N LEU A 53 3.95 -2.73 -3.82
CA LEU A 53 4.71 -3.84 -4.42
C LEU A 53 6.21 -3.83 -4.07
N ASN A 54 6.68 -2.85 -3.31
CA ASN A 54 8.09 -2.77 -2.95
C ASN A 54 8.46 -3.86 -1.92
N LEU A 55 9.59 -4.54 -2.14
CA LEU A 55 10.04 -5.64 -1.27
C LEU A 55 10.33 -5.22 0.18
N GLN A 56 10.57 -3.93 0.43
CA GLN A 56 10.78 -3.36 1.77
C GLN A 56 9.46 -2.91 2.42
N ALA A 57 8.33 -3.00 1.72
CA ALA A 57 7.05 -2.61 2.26
C ALA A 57 6.57 -3.60 3.33
N ILE A 58 6.17 -3.07 4.48
CA ILE A 58 5.56 -3.84 5.55
C ILE A 58 4.05 -3.65 5.46
N ILE A 59 3.33 -4.72 5.13
CA ILE A 59 1.88 -4.72 4.97
C ILE A 59 1.23 -5.35 6.20
N LYS A 60 0.33 -4.62 6.84
CA LYS A 60 -0.45 -5.10 7.99
C LYS A 60 -1.93 -4.78 7.79
N ARG A 61 -2.80 -5.68 8.26
CA ARG A 61 -4.25 -5.44 8.32
C ARG A 61 -4.66 -5.12 9.75
N LYS A 62 -5.50 -4.10 9.93
CA LYS A 62 -6.18 -3.80 11.20
C LYS A 62 -7.65 -3.55 10.94
N GLY A 63 -8.49 -4.51 11.31
CA GLY A 63 -9.91 -4.53 10.91
C GLY A 63 -10.07 -4.53 9.39
N LYS A 64 -10.86 -3.61 8.86
CA LYS A 64 -11.09 -3.44 7.41
C LYS A 64 -9.99 -2.68 6.67
N ASN A 65 -8.99 -2.14 7.37
CA ASN A 65 -7.98 -1.28 6.77
C ASN A 65 -6.65 -2.02 6.60
N TRP A 66 -6.01 -1.80 5.46
CA TRP A 66 -4.63 -2.15 5.21
C TRP A 66 -3.73 -0.94 5.51
N TYR A 67 -2.59 -1.21 6.13
CA TYR A 67 -1.53 -0.27 6.40
C TYR A 67 -0.27 -0.77 5.72
N VAL A 68 0.26 0.03 4.81
CA VAL A 68 1.48 -0.26 4.07
C VAL A 68 2.53 0.76 4.50
N LYS A 69 3.51 0.30 5.27
CA LYS A 69 4.62 1.14 5.74
C LYS A 69 5.85 0.90 4.88
N ILE A 70 6.45 1.97 4.37
CA ILE A 70 7.72 1.95 3.65
C ILE A 70 8.51 3.23 3.95
N ALA A 71 9.73 3.07 4.45
CA ALA A 71 10.51 4.18 5.00
C ALA A 71 9.67 5.03 5.97
N ALA A 72 9.57 6.35 5.74
CA ALA A 72 8.77 7.29 6.54
C ALA A 72 7.31 7.39 6.09
N ILE A 73 6.88 6.64 5.07
CA ILE A 73 5.53 6.73 4.49
C ILE A 73 4.66 5.60 5.05
N THR A 74 3.44 5.95 5.42
CA THR A 74 2.37 4.98 5.70
C THR A 74 1.18 5.27 4.79
N ILE A 75 0.82 4.29 3.96
CA ILE A 75 -0.37 4.33 3.11
C ILE A 75 -1.46 3.51 3.79
N THR A 76 -2.63 4.13 4.00
CA THR A 76 -3.82 3.45 4.51
C THR A 76 -4.77 3.18 3.36
N ILE A 77 -5.22 1.94 3.22
CA ILE A 77 -6.14 1.50 2.16
C ILE A 77 -7.36 0.89 2.85
N HIS A 78 -8.53 1.39 2.50
CA HIS A 78 -9.79 0.87 3.02
C HIS A 78 -10.27 -0.27 2.12
N ASP A 79 -10.45 -1.45 2.68
CA ASP A 79 -11.14 -2.58 2.05
C ASP A 79 -12.64 -2.40 2.35
N LYS A 80 -13.46 -2.23 1.30
CA LYS A 80 -14.92 -2.06 1.43
C LYS A 80 -15.61 -3.40 1.35
#